data_AF-A0A2G9ZC10-F1
#
_entry.id   AF-A0A2G9ZC10-F1
#
_cell.length_a   1.000
_cell.length_b   1.000
_cell.length_c   1.000
_cell.angle_alpha   90.00
_cell.angle_beta   90.00
_cell.angle_gamma   90.00
#
_symmetry.space_group_name_H-M   'P 1'
#
loop_
_entity.id
_entity.type
_entity.pdbx_description
1 polymer ?
#
loop_
_entity_poly.entity_id
_entity_poly.type
_entity_poly.pdbx_seq_one_letter_code
_entity_poly.pdbx_strand_id
1 'polypeptide(L)'
;MKSFRAALGIGAGVLLIAFLIIFRAPVAEAFFRLRAALSAAADPAFSYQTFQGLQRENAELKARLAAEARPRDNPRVFTSLTARVYSRYPVGSGGRLIVDAGSEDGVREGMPVLLSPGTLLGKVVAVKRTQSEVLTIWSSDWKSAVSIAPAGPKALLQGGSEPRLELVPKGAALAEGAHAANVSPEFPLGLLVGAVGAPFAVSEGDLWSSYRLLPPADEAGIDSVLVVLNFP
;
A
#
# COMPACT_ATOMS: atom_id res chain seq x y z
N MET A 1 30.12 -95.40 -27.06
CA MET A 1 29.92 -94.20 -26.19
C MET A 1 30.37 -92.87 -26.85
N LYS A 2 30.27 -92.67 -28.17
CA LYS A 2 30.61 -91.37 -28.83
C LYS A 2 29.39 -90.62 -29.40
N SER A 3 28.25 -91.29 -29.65
CA SER A 3 27.05 -90.65 -30.19
C SER A 3 26.21 -89.87 -29.15
N PHE A 4 26.33 -90.18 -27.85
CA PHE A 4 25.51 -89.56 -26.80
C PHE A 4 25.97 -88.14 -26.39
N ARG A 5 27.29 -87.85 -26.44
CA ARG A 5 27.84 -86.53 -26.08
C ARG A 5 27.60 -85.47 -27.18
N ALA A 6 27.51 -85.88 -28.45
CA ALA A 6 27.20 -84.98 -29.55
C ALA A 6 25.71 -84.55 -29.55
N ALA A 7 24.80 -85.47 -29.22
CA ALA A 7 23.37 -85.16 -29.12
C ALA A 7 23.05 -84.18 -27.98
N LEU A 8 23.77 -84.26 -26.85
CA LEU A 8 23.60 -83.35 -25.71
C LEU A 8 24.07 -81.92 -26.02
N GLY A 9 25.16 -81.77 -26.79
CA GLY A 9 25.68 -80.46 -27.20
C GLY A 9 24.79 -79.73 -28.20
N ILE A 10 24.18 -80.47 -29.14
CA ILE A 10 23.21 -79.91 -30.11
C ILE A 10 21.93 -79.50 -29.39
N GLY A 11 21.44 -80.32 -28.44
CA GLY A 11 20.26 -79.99 -27.63
C GLY A 11 20.44 -78.72 -26.78
N ALA A 12 21.60 -78.52 -26.17
CA ALA A 12 21.91 -77.32 -25.40
C ALA A 12 22.02 -76.06 -26.28
N GLY A 13 22.60 -76.18 -27.48
CA GLY A 13 22.67 -75.08 -28.44
C GLY A 13 21.29 -74.65 -28.96
N VAL A 14 20.42 -75.63 -29.25
CA VAL A 14 19.03 -75.35 -29.68
C VAL A 14 18.22 -74.72 -28.55
N LEU A 15 18.39 -75.16 -27.30
CA LEU A 15 17.74 -74.54 -26.13
C LEU A 15 18.21 -73.10 -25.90
N LEU A 16 19.50 -72.81 -26.11
CA LEU A 16 20.04 -71.46 -25.95
C LEU A 16 19.57 -70.51 -27.06
N ILE A 17 19.47 -71.01 -28.29
CA ILE A 17 18.89 -70.26 -29.42
C ILE A 17 17.38 -70.06 -29.21
N ALA A 18 16.65 -71.08 -28.75
CA ALA A 18 15.23 -70.98 -28.43
C ALA A 18 14.99 -70.00 -27.27
N PHE A 19 15.84 -70.01 -26.24
CA PHE A 19 15.82 -69.04 -25.14
C PHE A 19 16.08 -67.61 -25.64
N LEU A 20 17.07 -67.40 -26.50
CA LEU A 20 17.36 -66.10 -27.12
C LEU A 20 16.24 -65.60 -28.04
N ILE A 21 15.50 -66.50 -28.70
CA ILE A 21 14.35 -66.14 -29.55
C ILE A 21 13.12 -65.82 -28.70
N ILE A 22 12.83 -66.64 -27.68
CA ILE A 22 11.67 -66.50 -26.79
C ILE A 22 11.82 -65.27 -25.87
N PHE A 23 13.02 -65.01 -25.35
CA PHE A 23 13.28 -63.84 -24.49
C PHE A 23 13.75 -62.59 -25.23
N ARG A 24 13.78 -62.59 -26.57
CA ARG A 24 14.22 -61.44 -27.38
C ARG A 24 13.37 -60.18 -27.14
N ALA A 25 12.05 -60.35 -27.09
CA ALA A 25 11.09 -59.27 -26.92
C ALA A 25 11.07 -58.69 -25.48
N PRO A 26 10.97 -59.49 -24.41
CA PRO A 26 10.90 -58.93 -23.04
C PRO A 26 12.21 -58.27 -22.59
N VAL A 27 13.37 -58.74 -23.03
CA VAL A 27 14.67 -58.10 -22.68
C VAL A 27 14.82 -56.75 -23.41
N ALA A 28 14.40 -56.67 -24.67
CA ALA A 28 14.41 -55.41 -25.42
C ALA A 28 13.44 -54.39 -24.80
N GLU A 29 12.24 -54.81 -24.39
CA GLU A 29 11.26 -53.95 -23.72
C GLU A 29 11.72 -53.51 -22.33
N ALA A 30 12.32 -54.40 -21.54
CA ALA A 30 12.87 -54.05 -20.23
C ALA A 30 14.00 -53.02 -20.36
N PHE A 31 14.89 -53.18 -21.36
CA PHE A 31 15.96 -52.23 -21.64
C PHE A 31 15.41 -50.88 -22.14
N PHE A 32 14.36 -50.89 -22.97
CA PHE A 32 13.69 -49.67 -23.44
C PHE A 32 12.97 -48.92 -22.30
N ARG A 33 12.27 -49.64 -21.43
CA ARG A 33 11.59 -49.06 -20.25
C ARG A 33 12.59 -48.51 -19.24
N LEU A 34 13.71 -49.20 -19.01
CA LEU A 34 14.78 -48.72 -18.15
C LEU A 34 15.44 -47.47 -18.72
N ARG A 35 15.72 -47.45 -20.04
CA ARG A 35 16.27 -46.27 -20.72
C ARG A 35 15.30 -45.09 -20.70
N ALA A 36 14.01 -45.33 -20.91
CA ALA A 36 12.97 -44.31 -20.85
C ALA A 36 12.77 -43.74 -19.43
N ALA A 37 12.82 -44.60 -18.40
CA ALA A 37 12.74 -44.18 -17.00
C ALA A 37 13.98 -43.38 -16.57
N LEU A 38 15.18 -43.79 -17.02
CA LEU A 38 16.42 -43.07 -16.76
C LEU A 38 16.48 -41.73 -17.50
N SER A 39 15.94 -41.63 -18.72
CA SER A 39 15.84 -40.34 -19.43
C SER A 39 14.84 -39.38 -18.78
N ALA A 40 13.71 -39.89 -18.28
CA ALA A 40 12.72 -39.07 -17.57
C ALA A 40 13.22 -38.55 -16.21
N ALA A 41 14.06 -39.34 -15.51
CA ALA A 41 14.74 -38.90 -14.29
C ALA A 41 15.92 -37.94 -14.57
N ALA A 42 16.36 -37.84 -15.82
CA ALA A 42 17.52 -37.09 -16.27
C ALA A 42 17.16 -35.93 -17.22
N ASP A 43 16.03 -35.25 -17.01
CA ASP A 43 15.74 -33.94 -17.61
C ASP A 43 16.07 -32.77 -16.65
N PRO A 44 17.36 -32.47 -16.35
CA PRO A 44 17.76 -31.24 -15.69
C PRO A 44 17.37 -29.99 -16.48
N ALA A 45 17.07 -30.11 -17.78
CA ALA A 45 16.72 -29.00 -18.64
C ALA A 45 15.38 -28.34 -18.24
N PHE A 46 14.37 -29.13 -17.88
CA PHE A 46 13.09 -28.61 -17.41
C PHE A 46 13.24 -27.90 -16.06
N SER A 47 13.94 -28.54 -15.12
CA SER A 47 14.23 -27.96 -13.81
C SER A 47 15.02 -26.65 -13.91
N TYR A 48 15.98 -26.59 -14.84
CA TYR A 48 16.76 -25.38 -15.10
C TYR A 48 15.93 -24.26 -15.72
N GLN A 49 15.03 -24.57 -16.67
CA GLN A 49 14.11 -23.60 -17.25
C GLN A 49 13.11 -23.05 -16.23
N THR A 50 12.51 -23.91 -15.40
CA THR A 50 11.60 -23.49 -14.33
C THR A 50 12.34 -22.65 -13.28
N PHE A 51 13.56 -23.03 -12.92
CA PHE A 51 14.40 -22.26 -11.99
C PHE A 51 14.75 -20.89 -12.55
N GLN A 52 15.09 -20.80 -13.84
CA GLN A 52 15.32 -19.51 -14.49
C GLN A 52 14.06 -18.65 -14.58
N GLY A 53 12.90 -19.26 -14.86
CA GLY A 53 11.60 -18.57 -14.87
C GLY A 53 11.27 -17.96 -13.50
N LEU A 54 11.40 -18.76 -12.44
CA LEU A 54 11.18 -18.32 -11.06
C LEU A 54 12.19 -17.25 -10.64
N GLN A 55 13.46 -17.37 -11.02
CA GLN A 55 14.49 -16.34 -10.77
C GLN A 55 14.14 -15.02 -11.46
N ARG A 56 13.65 -15.07 -12.71
CA ARG A 56 13.20 -13.87 -13.45
C ARG A 56 11.99 -13.24 -12.80
N GLU A 57 10.99 -14.05 -12.43
CA GLU A 57 9.79 -13.56 -11.74
C GLU A 57 10.16 -12.94 -10.39
N ASN A 58 11.05 -13.57 -9.63
CA ASN A 58 11.53 -13.02 -8.36
C ASN A 58 12.30 -11.72 -8.55
N ALA A 59 13.13 -11.63 -9.60
CA ALA A 59 13.85 -10.42 -9.96
C ALA A 59 12.91 -9.30 -10.41
N GLU A 60 11.87 -9.63 -11.18
CA GLU A 60 10.86 -8.67 -11.63
C GLU A 60 10.01 -8.17 -10.46
N LEU A 61 9.55 -9.06 -9.58
CA LEU A 61 8.82 -8.71 -8.37
C LEU A 61 9.69 -7.85 -7.44
N LYS A 62 10.98 -8.19 -7.27
CA LYS A 62 11.93 -7.36 -6.53
C LYS A 62 12.14 -6.00 -7.19
N ALA A 63 12.16 -5.92 -8.53
CA ALA A 63 12.28 -4.66 -9.25
C ALA A 63 11.02 -3.80 -9.11
N ARG A 64 9.82 -4.41 -9.15
CA ARG A 64 8.54 -3.73 -8.88
C ARG A 64 8.49 -3.22 -7.45
N LEU A 65 8.81 -4.07 -6.47
CA LEU A 65 8.91 -3.67 -5.06
C LEU A 65 9.97 -2.60 -4.86
N ALA A 66 11.12 -2.64 -5.54
CA ALA A 66 12.13 -1.58 -5.46
C ALA A 66 11.68 -0.27 -6.13
N ALA A 67 10.83 -0.33 -7.16
CA ALA A 67 10.23 0.84 -7.78
C ALA A 67 9.12 1.45 -6.90
N GLU A 68 8.35 0.62 -6.19
CA GLU A 68 7.34 1.04 -5.20
C GLU A 68 7.97 1.50 -3.88
N ALA A 69 9.06 0.85 -3.46
CA ALA A 69 9.85 1.15 -2.27
C ALA A 69 10.94 2.18 -2.54
N ARG A 70 11.03 2.76 -3.75
CA ARG A 70 11.59 4.11 -3.87
C ARG A 70 10.67 4.96 -3.01
N PRO A 71 11.13 5.38 -1.83
CA PRO A 71 10.29 6.24 -1.06
C PRO A 71 10.06 7.48 -1.93
N ARG A 72 8.89 8.09 -1.82
CA ARG A 72 8.73 9.48 -2.25
C ARG A 72 9.54 10.42 -1.34
N ASP A 73 10.73 10.00 -0.89
CA ASP A 73 11.75 10.70 -0.12
C ASP A 73 12.62 11.52 -1.06
N ASN A 74 11.98 12.29 -1.94
CA ASN A 74 12.41 13.67 -1.94
C ASN A 74 11.51 14.27 -0.86
N PRO A 75 11.98 14.47 0.40
CA PRO A 75 11.18 15.22 1.35
C PRO A 75 10.84 16.49 0.61
N ARG A 76 9.55 16.68 0.24
CA ARG A 76 9.14 17.90 -0.44
C ARG A 76 9.49 18.98 0.55
N VAL A 77 10.59 19.67 0.29
CA VAL A 77 11.07 20.73 1.18
C VAL A 77 10.04 21.83 1.00
N PHE A 78 9.06 21.83 1.90
CA PHE A 78 8.06 22.87 1.94
C PHE A 78 8.77 24.11 2.44
N THR A 79 8.89 25.11 1.58
CA THR A 79 9.25 26.45 2.03
C THR A 79 8.05 26.93 2.82
N SER A 80 8.20 26.99 4.13
CA SER A 80 7.13 27.37 5.04
C SER A 80 7.49 28.62 5.82
N LEU A 81 6.48 29.44 6.07
CA LEU A 81 6.55 30.62 6.90
C LEU A 81 5.85 30.32 8.22
N THR A 82 6.53 30.56 9.34
CA THR A 82 5.88 30.51 10.65
C THR A 82 5.08 31.79 10.84
N ALA A 83 3.79 31.65 11.13
CA ALA A 83 2.89 32.76 11.42
C ALA A 83 2.22 32.54 12.77
N ARG A 84 2.13 33.57 13.60
CA ARG A 84 1.42 33.57 14.88
C ARG A 84 -0.07 33.74 14.63
N VAL A 85 -0.87 33.05 15.44
CA VAL A 85 -2.33 33.22 15.46
C VAL A 85 -2.65 34.52 16.22
N TYR A 86 -3.13 35.53 15.50
CA TYR A 86 -3.46 36.84 16.05
C TYR A 86 -4.85 36.87 16.70
N SER A 87 -5.82 36.19 16.06
CA SER A 87 -7.19 36.14 16.54
C SER A 87 -7.84 34.83 16.15
N ARG A 88 -8.67 34.33 17.06
CA ARG A 88 -9.60 33.23 16.80
C ARG A 88 -10.99 33.82 16.70
N TYR A 89 -11.71 33.44 15.67
CA TYR A 89 -13.11 33.83 15.56
C TYR A 89 -13.89 33.22 16.75
N PRO A 90 -14.83 33.95 17.39
CA PRO A 90 -15.53 33.46 18.59
C PRO A 90 -16.19 32.09 18.37
N VAL A 91 -16.33 31.32 19.46
CA VAL A 91 -16.99 30.01 19.47
C VAL A 91 -18.34 30.12 18.73
N GLY A 92 -18.48 29.39 17.61
CA GLY A 92 -19.65 29.43 16.72
C GLY A 92 -19.40 29.99 15.32
N SER A 93 -18.24 30.61 15.04
CA SER A 93 -17.94 31.18 13.70
C SER A 93 -17.13 30.28 12.74
N GLY A 94 -17.14 28.96 13.02
CA GLY A 94 -16.88 27.94 12.01
C GLY A 94 -15.41 27.64 11.74
N GLY A 95 -14.57 27.53 12.78
CA GLY A 95 -13.20 26.99 12.68
C GLY A 95 -12.26 27.80 11.80
N ARG A 96 -12.24 29.13 11.98
CA ARG A 96 -11.38 30.05 11.23
C ARG A 96 -10.37 30.74 12.14
N LEU A 97 -9.15 30.91 11.65
CA LEU A 97 -8.04 31.57 12.36
C LEU A 97 -7.52 32.76 11.55
N ILE A 98 -7.12 33.83 12.22
CA ILE A 98 -6.37 34.93 11.61
C ILE A 98 -4.90 34.78 12.00
N VAL A 99 -4.02 34.79 10.99
CA VAL A 99 -2.57 34.70 11.16
C VAL A 99 -1.88 36.00 10.77
N ASP A 100 -0.77 36.32 11.41
CA ASP A 100 0.02 37.54 11.20
C ASP A 100 0.98 37.46 9.99
N ALA A 101 0.55 36.78 8.93
CA ALA A 101 1.25 36.71 7.66
C ALA A 101 0.30 37.04 6.52
N GLY A 102 0.72 37.91 5.60
CA GLY A 102 -0.11 38.42 4.51
C GLY A 102 0.55 38.34 3.15
N SER A 103 0.03 39.12 2.20
CA SER A 103 0.58 39.19 0.85
C SER A 103 2.02 39.72 0.81
N GLU A 104 2.40 40.58 1.76
CA GLU A 104 3.79 41.09 1.90
C GLU A 104 4.78 39.96 2.24
N ASP A 105 4.31 38.90 2.90
CA ASP A 105 5.09 37.71 3.26
C ASP A 105 4.99 36.59 2.22
N GLY A 106 4.35 36.86 1.08
CA GLY A 106 4.16 35.91 -0.02
C GLY A 106 2.98 34.96 0.14
N VAL A 107 2.14 35.14 1.16
CA VAL A 107 0.95 34.31 1.38
C VAL A 107 -0.08 34.54 0.27
N ARG A 108 -0.73 33.46 -0.18
CA ARG A 108 -1.79 33.46 -1.19
C ARG A 108 -2.94 32.56 -0.75
N GLU A 109 -4.12 32.84 -1.29
CA GLU A 109 -5.28 31.97 -1.10
C GLU A 109 -5.01 30.56 -1.65
N GLY A 110 -5.55 29.55 -0.97
CA GLY A 110 -5.35 28.14 -1.29
C GLY A 110 -4.09 27.53 -0.69
N MET A 111 -3.15 28.32 -0.15
CA MET A 111 -1.94 27.78 0.48
C MET A 111 -2.30 26.88 1.68
N PRO A 112 -1.71 25.68 1.80
CA PRO A 112 -1.89 24.82 2.96
C PRO A 112 -1.32 25.45 4.22
N VAL A 113 -2.02 25.23 5.33
CA VAL A 113 -1.58 25.61 6.67
C VAL A 113 -1.40 24.37 7.50
N LEU A 114 -0.23 24.25 8.12
CA LEU A 114 0.15 23.12 8.96
C LEU A 114 0.22 23.55 10.42
N LEU A 115 -0.16 22.63 11.32
CA LEU A 115 0.04 22.82 12.76
C LEU A 115 1.53 22.69 13.13
N SER A 116 2.17 21.69 12.54
CA SER A 116 3.57 21.33 12.70
C SER A 116 4.06 20.66 11.41
N PRO A 117 5.38 20.50 11.20
CA PRO A 117 5.87 19.77 10.04
C PRO A 117 5.20 18.40 9.94
N GLY A 118 4.54 18.11 8.81
CA GLY A 118 3.84 16.86 8.58
C GLY A 118 2.38 16.79 9.05
N THR A 119 1.82 17.85 9.64
CA THR A 119 0.45 17.85 10.19
C THR A 119 -0.42 18.94 9.56
N LEU A 120 -1.43 18.53 8.79
CA LEU A 120 -2.36 19.44 8.12
C LEU A 120 -3.36 20.04 9.11
N LEU A 121 -3.53 21.35 9.04
CA LEU A 121 -4.47 22.09 9.89
C LEU A 121 -5.59 22.74 9.08
N GLY A 122 -5.26 23.28 7.91
CA GLY A 122 -6.19 24.13 7.18
C GLY A 122 -5.65 24.64 5.86
N LYS A 123 -6.32 25.67 5.33
CA LYS A 123 -5.93 26.39 4.12
C LYS A 123 -6.22 27.88 4.24
N VAL A 124 -5.41 28.69 3.58
CA VAL A 124 -5.68 30.13 3.47
C VAL A 124 -6.89 30.35 2.57
N VAL A 125 -7.86 31.15 3.02
CA VAL A 125 -9.11 31.46 2.30
C VAL A 125 -9.30 32.93 1.97
N ALA A 126 -8.59 33.83 2.67
CA ALA A 126 -8.53 35.24 2.33
C ALA A 126 -7.17 35.82 2.74
N VAL A 127 -6.64 36.73 1.93
CA VAL A 127 -5.34 37.36 2.19
C VAL A 127 -5.49 38.88 2.22
N LYS A 128 -4.96 39.49 3.28
CA LYS A 128 -4.76 40.94 3.41
C LYS A 128 -3.27 41.25 3.35
N ARG A 129 -2.94 42.55 3.40
CA ARG A 129 -1.57 43.03 3.28
C ARG A 129 -0.59 42.37 4.26
N THR A 130 -0.96 42.30 5.54
CA THR A 130 -0.12 41.81 6.65
C THR A 130 -0.75 40.66 7.45
N GLN A 131 -1.91 40.17 7.01
CA GLN A 131 -2.67 39.14 7.74
C GLN A 131 -3.41 38.25 6.74
N SER A 132 -3.72 37.03 7.15
CA SER A 132 -4.52 36.11 6.33
C SER A 132 -5.51 35.34 7.19
N GLU A 133 -6.60 34.93 6.56
CA GLU A 133 -7.63 34.10 7.16
C GLU A 133 -7.44 32.64 6.73
N VAL A 134 -7.48 31.74 7.69
CA VAL A 134 -7.28 30.30 7.53
C VAL A 134 -8.56 29.56 7.88
N LEU A 135 -9.05 28.76 6.95
CA LEU A 135 -10.10 27.77 7.19
C LEU A 135 -9.46 26.49 7.70
N THR A 136 -9.88 26.02 8.87
CA THR A 136 -9.28 24.84 9.52
C THR A 136 -10.19 23.60 9.41
N ILE A 137 -9.65 22.45 9.82
CA ILE A 137 -10.42 21.21 9.98
C ILE A 137 -11.57 21.30 11.00
N TRP A 138 -11.57 22.31 11.88
CA TRP A 138 -12.71 22.55 12.80
C TRP A 138 -13.87 23.30 12.15
N SER A 139 -13.72 23.70 10.88
CA SER A 139 -14.80 24.31 10.13
C SER A 139 -15.75 23.27 9.57
N SER A 140 -17.06 23.51 9.68
CA SER A 140 -18.08 22.73 8.95
C SER A 140 -17.93 22.80 7.44
N ASP A 141 -17.26 23.85 6.93
CA ASP A 141 -17.02 24.05 5.51
C ASP A 141 -15.83 23.23 5.00
N TRP A 142 -15.07 22.58 5.90
CA TRP A 142 -13.94 21.74 5.53
C TRP A 142 -14.39 20.35 5.06
N LYS A 143 -13.91 19.94 3.89
CA LYS A 143 -14.07 18.59 3.35
C LYS A 143 -12.78 18.16 2.64
N SER A 144 -12.26 16.98 2.97
CA SER A 144 -11.07 16.43 2.32
C SER A 144 -11.05 14.90 2.35
N ALA A 145 -10.38 14.25 1.40
CA ALA A 145 -10.21 12.81 1.42
C ALA A 145 -9.01 12.42 2.31
N VAL A 146 -9.20 11.39 3.14
CA VAL A 146 -8.15 10.82 3.98
C VAL A 146 -8.01 9.32 3.78
N SER A 147 -6.82 8.79 4.04
CA SER A 147 -6.53 7.37 4.12
C SER A 147 -6.16 7.03 5.56
N ILE A 148 -6.67 5.89 6.05
CA ILE A 148 -6.38 5.41 7.40
C ILE A 148 -5.21 4.43 7.34
N ALA A 149 -4.14 4.66 8.10
CA ALA A 149 -3.00 3.74 8.16
C ALA A 149 -3.34 2.46 8.97
N PRO A 150 -2.61 1.33 8.78
CA PRO A 150 -1.48 1.09 7.87
C PRO A 150 -1.85 0.48 6.50
N ALA A 151 -3.06 -0.07 6.34
CA ALA A 151 -3.57 -0.61 5.07
C ALA A 151 -5.04 -0.20 4.85
N GLY A 152 -5.45 0.90 5.48
CA GLY A 152 -6.85 1.17 5.78
C GLY A 152 -7.61 1.85 4.64
N PRO A 153 -8.94 1.81 4.75
CA PRO A 153 -9.86 2.36 3.77
C PRO A 153 -9.68 3.87 3.61
N LYS A 154 -10.20 4.39 2.50
CA LYS A 154 -10.37 5.84 2.34
C LYS A 154 -11.65 6.28 3.05
N ALA A 155 -11.61 7.48 3.61
CA ALA A 155 -12.74 8.12 4.26
C ALA A 155 -12.84 9.58 3.79
N LEU A 156 -14.03 10.15 3.92
CA LEU A 156 -14.25 11.59 3.79
C LEU A 156 -14.05 12.22 5.16
N LEU A 157 -13.07 13.11 5.30
CA LEU A 157 -13.00 13.99 6.45
C LEU A 157 -14.00 15.12 6.26
N GLN A 158 -15.00 15.16 7.13
CA GLN A 158 -15.94 16.25 7.30
C GLN A 158 -15.52 17.06 8.53
N GLY A 159 -15.17 18.33 8.34
CA GLY A 159 -14.80 19.20 9.46
C GLY A 159 -16.00 19.65 10.30
N GLY A 160 -15.71 20.36 11.37
CA GLY A 160 -16.69 20.89 12.32
C GLY A 160 -16.11 20.97 13.73
N SER A 161 -16.90 21.46 14.70
CA SER A 161 -16.47 21.46 16.11
C SER A 161 -16.11 20.05 16.60
N GLU A 162 -16.79 19.03 16.06
CA GLU A 162 -16.43 17.63 16.17
C GLU A 162 -16.18 17.06 14.77
N PRO A 163 -14.94 17.12 14.25
CA PRO A 163 -14.62 16.58 12.93
C PRO A 163 -14.89 15.07 12.85
N ARG A 164 -15.31 14.60 11.68
CA ARG A 164 -15.78 13.23 11.45
C ARG A 164 -15.11 12.60 10.25
N LEU A 165 -14.90 11.29 10.34
CA LEU A 165 -14.55 10.42 9.23
C LEU A 165 -15.84 9.75 8.74
N GLU A 166 -16.29 10.11 7.56
CA GLU A 166 -17.51 9.62 6.93
C GLU A 166 -17.20 8.70 5.73
N LEU A 167 -18.25 8.03 5.24
CA LEU A 167 -18.17 7.12 4.09
C LEU A 167 -17.18 5.96 4.29
N VAL A 168 -16.93 5.56 5.53
CA VAL A 168 -16.10 4.38 5.83
C VAL A 168 -16.91 3.13 5.50
N PRO A 169 -16.41 2.19 4.67
CA PRO A 169 -17.14 0.95 4.37
C PRO A 169 -17.45 0.17 5.64
N LYS A 170 -18.69 -0.30 5.82
CA LYS A 170 -19.12 -1.01 7.03
C LYS A 170 -18.29 -2.26 7.36
N GLY A 171 -17.75 -2.94 6.34
CA GLY A 171 -16.86 -4.08 6.51
C GLY A 171 -15.42 -3.72 6.94
N ALA A 172 -15.07 -2.44 6.91
CA ALA A 172 -13.75 -1.93 7.29
C ALA A 172 -13.84 -1.27 8.67
N ALA A 173 -13.86 -2.10 9.72
CA ALA A 173 -13.75 -1.61 11.09
C ALA A 173 -12.41 -0.91 11.29
N LEU A 174 -12.44 0.34 11.74
CA LEU A 174 -11.23 1.12 11.99
C LEU A 174 -10.74 0.88 13.41
N ALA A 175 -9.43 0.69 13.58
CA ALA A 175 -8.83 0.64 14.90
C ALA A 175 -8.82 2.05 15.51
N GLU A 176 -9.27 2.16 16.76
CA GLU A 176 -9.13 3.40 17.53
C GLU A 176 -7.66 3.77 17.68
N GLY A 177 -7.34 5.05 17.53
CA GLY A 177 -5.96 5.55 17.50
C GLY A 177 -5.25 5.43 16.15
N ALA A 178 -5.84 4.76 15.15
CA ALA A 178 -5.24 4.67 13.82
C ALA A 178 -5.09 6.06 13.17
N HIS A 179 -3.97 6.31 12.48
CA HIS A 179 -3.70 7.62 11.90
C HIS A 179 -4.51 7.84 10.61
N ALA A 180 -5.14 9.00 10.51
CA ALA A 180 -5.76 9.51 9.30
C ALA A 180 -4.82 10.51 8.60
N ALA A 181 -4.43 10.20 7.37
CA ALA A 181 -3.53 11.04 6.57
C ALA A 181 -4.24 11.60 5.33
N ASN A 182 -3.92 12.83 4.96
CA ASN A 182 -4.47 13.50 3.79
C ASN A 182 -4.13 12.75 2.49
N VAL A 183 -5.14 12.56 1.64
CA VAL A 183 -4.98 12.09 0.26
C VAL A 183 -5.68 12.99 -0.76
N SER A 184 -6.23 14.14 -0.34
CA SER A 184 -6.70 15.17 -1.28
C SER A 184 -5.52 15.81 -2.01
N PRO A 185 -5.58 15.95 -3.35
CA PRO A 185 -4.50 16.55 -4.14
C PRO A 185 -4.34 18.06 -3.94
N GLU A 186 -5.35 18.71 -3.35
CA GLU A 186 -5.36 20.14 -3.00
C GLU A 186 -4.44 20.48 -1.82
N PHE A 187 -3.90 19.46 -1.13
CA PHE A 187 -2.93 19.60 -0.04
C PHE A 187 -1.79 18.59 -0.23
N PRO A 188 -0.64 18.77 0.43
CA PRO A 188 0.41 17.76 0.36
C PRO A 188 -0.09 16.39 0.83
N LEU A 189 0.19 15.37 0.03
CA LEU A 189 -0.24 14.01 0.33
C LEU A 189 0.53 13.43 1.52
N GLY A 190 -0.14 12.64 2.34
CA GLY A 190 0.46 11.93 3.48
C GLY A 190 0.59 12.76 4.75
N LEU A 191 0.13 14.02 4.77
CA LEU A 191 0.10 14.82 6.00
C LEU A 191 -0.87 14.21 7.01
N LEU A 192 -0.45 14.08 8.26
CA LEU A 192 -1.31 13.67 9.35
C LEU A 192 -2.41 14.71 9.55
N VAL A 193 -3.65 14.26 9.72
CA VAL A 193 -4.79 15.14 10.06
C VAL A 193 -5.33 14.84 11.46
N GLY A 194 -5.20 13.59 11.93
CA GLY A 194 -5.61 13.18 13.26
C GLY A 194 -5.62 11.67 13.41
N ALA A 195 -6.27 11.19 14.46
CA ALA A 195 -6.46 9.77 14.73
C ALA A 195 -7.95 9.38 14.71
N VAL A 196 -8.22 8.11 14.45
CA VAL A 196 -9.57 7.53 14.54
C VAL A 196 -10.00 7.48 15.99
N GLY A 197 -11.18 8.01 16.31
CA GLY A 197 -11.84 7.90 17.60
C GLY A 197 -13.03 6.94 17.56
N ALA A 198 -13.94 7.10 18.52
CA ALA A 198 -15.12 6.24 18.65
C ALA A 198 -16.03 6.28 17.40
N PRO A 199 -16.63 5.13 17.02
CA PRO A 199 -17.64 5.07 15.98
C PRO A 199 -18.93 5.77 16.42
N PHE A 200 -19.65 6.36 15.47
CA PHE A 200 -21.03 6.82 15.66
C PHE A 200 -22.00 5.63 15.54
N ALA A 201 -23.19 5.76 16.12
CA ALA A 201 -24.25 4.75 15.96
C ALA A 201 -24.64 4.62 14.48
N VAL A 202 -24.70 3.38 14.00
CA VAL A 202 -25.04 3.03 12.60
C VAL A 202 -26.40 2.34 12.61
N SER A 203 -27.29 2.69 11.68
CA SER A 203 -28.62 2.07 11.60
C SER A 203 -28.57 0.72 10.89
N GLU A 204 -29.55 -0.15 11.16
CA GLU A 204 -29.76 -1.35 10.34
C GLU A 204 -30.12 -0.93 8.91
N GLY A 205 -29.24 -1.24 7.95
CA GLY A 205 -29.39 -0.90 6.53
C GLY A 205 -28.30 0.00 5.95
N ASP A 206 -27.54 0.72 6.79
CA ASP A 206 -26.47 1.59 6.29
C ASP A 206 -25.30 0.78 5.71
N LEU A 207 -24.79 1.21 4.56
CA LEU A 207 -23.62 0.63 3.89
C LEU A 207 -22.29 1.24 4.37
N TRP A 208 -22.38 2.41 5.01
CA TRP A 208 -21.24 3.18 5.50
C TRP A 208 -21.33 3.37 7.02
N SER A 209 -20.18 3.61 7.62
CA SER A 209 -20.02 3.95 9.02
C SER A 209 -19.30 5.29 9.13
N SER A 210 -19.51 5.95 10.26
CA SER A 210 -18.83 7.21 10.58
C SER A 210 -18.10 7.07 11.90
N TYR A 211 -16.94 7.73 12.00
CA TYR A 211 -16.11 7.75 13.20
C TYR A 211 -15.79 9.18 13.59
N ARG A 212 -15.59 9.43 14.88
CA ARG A 212 -15.03 10.70 15.34
C ARG A 212 -13.57 10.79 14.87
N LEU A 213 -13.15 11.94 14.36
CA LEU A 213 -11.73 12.25 14.23
C LEU A 213 -11.26 12.87 15.54
N LEU A 214 -10.11 12.42 16.03
CA LEU A 214 -9.38 13.04 17.13
C LEU A 214 -8.27 13.92 16.53
N PRO A 215 -8.42 15.26 16.53
CA PRO A 215 -7.37 16.15 16.06
C PRO A 215 -6.11 16.02 16.94
N PRO A 216 -4.91 16.30 16.39
CA PRO A 216 -3.65 16.16 17.12
C PRO A 216 -3.44 17.24 18.19
N ALA A 217 -4.19 18.34 18.13
CA ALA A 217 -4.18 19.40 19.13
C ALA A 217 -5.58 20.02 19.24
N ASP A 218 -5.84 20.68 20.36
CA ASP A 218 -7.06 21.47 20.53
C ASP A 218 -6.95 22.81 19.80
N GLU A 219 -8.05 23.27 19.19
CA GLU A 219 -8.11 24.56 18.49
C GLU A 219 -7.65 25.73 19.39
N ALA A 220 -7.97 25.66 20.69
CA ALA A 220 -7.62 26.67 21.67
C ALA A 220 -6.12 26.70 22.04
N GLY A 221 -5.36 25.65 21.72
CA GLY A 221 -3.93 25.55 22.03
C GLY A 221 -3.02 26.03 20.90
N ILE A 222 -3.57 26.54 19.79
CA ILE A 222 -2.79 26.88 18.59
C ILE A 222 -2.37 28.33 18.64
N ASP A 223 -1.10 28.56 18.97
CA ASP A 223 -0.52 29.91 19.04
C ASP A 223 0.25 30.30 17.77
N SER A 224 0.68 29.31 17.00
CA SER A 224 1.41 29.50 15.74
C SER A 224 1.14 28.37 14.77
N VAL A 225 1.29 28.66 13.48
CA VAL A 225 1.11 27.72 12.38
C VAL A 225 2.22 27.89 11.34
N LEU A 226 2.34 26.93 10.43
CA LEU A 226 3.25 26.99 9.28
C LEU A 226 2.43 27.13 8.00
N VAL A 227 2.61 28.23 7.28
CA VAL A 227 2.01 28.45 5.95
C VAL A 227 2.97 27.92 4.90
N VAL A 228 2.52 26.99 4.05
CA VAL A 228 3.34 26.43 2.98
C VAL A 228 3.30 27.35 1.76
N LEU A 229 4.41 28.04 1.48
CA LEU A 229 4.49 29.06 0.44
C LEU A 229 4.68 28.49 -0.98
N ASN A 230 5.12 27.24 -1.08
CA ASN A 230 5.40 26.56 -2.35
C ASN A 230 4.41 25.42 -2.65
N PHE A 231 3.13 25.60 -2.29
CA PHE A 231 2.06 24.64 -2.57
C PHE A 231 0.69 25.32 -2.71
N PRO A 232 -0.16 24.89 -3.67
CA PRO A 232 0.20 24.05 -4.82
C PRO A 232 1.13 24.80 -5.79
#